data_AF-A0A964UKU3-F1
#
_entry.id   AF-A0A964UKU3-F1
#
_cell.length_a   1.000
_cell.length_b   1.000
_cell.length_c   1.000
_cell.angle_alpha   90.00
_cell.angle_beta   90.00
_cell.angle_gamma   90.00
#
_symmetry.space_group_name_H-M   'P 1'
#
loop_
_entity.id
_entity.type
_entity.pdbx_description
1 polymer ?
#
loop_
_entity_poly.entity_id
_entity_poly.type
_entity_poly.pdbx_seq_one_letter_code
_entity_poly.pdbx_strand_id
1 'polypeptide(L)'
;MQLTTALTNWLFRTQNVAYAQGDPSLEYFRVLGLQSITVLDIFIGVIVTLALLLFFWGVALFIFNAGDDTKRAEGKKRMIWGIIALFVIFAIWGIIALLCQITGIPCGGEDLAAPGMPYPDPAADLDIP
;
A
#
# COMPACT_ATOMS: atom_id res chain seq x y z
N MET A 1 37.40 41.51 15.02
CA MET A 1 36.15 41.92 14.34
C MET A 1 35.39 40.77 13.66
N GLN A 2 35.97 39.57 13.42
CA GLN A 2 35.23 38.45 12.79
C GLN A 2 34.35 37.63 13.75
N LEU A 3 34.65 37.67 15.05
CA LEU A 3 33.88 36.93 16.07
C LEU A 3 32.49 37.55 16.30
N THR A 4 32.35 38.86 16.17
CA THR A 4 31.07 39.57 16.35
C THR A 4 30.11 39.33 15.20
N THR A 5 30.62 39.20 13.97
CA THR A 5 29.83 38.89 12.76
C THR A 5 29.40 37.42 12.70
N ALA A 6 30.22 36.50 13.22
CA ALA A 6 29.88 35.08 13.30
C ALA A 6 28.75 34.84 14.32
N LEU A 7 28.82 35.51 15.47
CA LEU A 7 27.80 35.41 16.53
C LEU A 7 26.47 36.04 16.11
N THR A 8 26.49 37.21 15.46
CA THR A 8 25.24 37.78 14.91
C THR A 8 24.62 36.85 13.87
N ASN A 9 25.41 36.34 12.93
CA ASN A 9 24.89 35.41 11.91
C ASN A 9 24.46 34.04 12.45
N TRP A 10 24.95 33.59 13.61
CA TRP A 10 24.51 32.35 14.26
C TRP A 10 23.20 32.57 15.03
N LEU A 11 23.09 33.67 15.78
CA LEU A 11 21.90 34.01 16.56
C LEU A 11 20.67 34.29 15.68
N PHE A 12 20.84 34.95 14.52
CA PHE A 12 19.73 35.22 13.60
C PHE A 12 19.32 34.01 12.75
N ARG A 13 20.24 33.06 12.50
CA ARG A 13 19.93 31.86 11.72
C ARG A 13 19.01 30.89 12.46
N THR A 14 19.03 30.86 13.80
CA THR A 14 18.17 29.98 14.59
C THR A 14 16.76 30.55 14.77
N GLN A 15 16.60 31.88 14.81
CA GLN A 15 15.27 32.49 14.97
C GLN A 15 14.43 32.50 13.68
N ASN A 16 15.06 32.57 12.50
CA ASN A 16 14.32 32.59 11.22
C ASN A 16 13.93 31.19 10.69
N VAL A 17 14.46 30.10 11.25
CA VAL A 17 14.06 28.73 10.87
C VAL A 17 12.88 28.18 11.67
N ALA A 18 12.49 28.83 12.77
CA ALA A 18 11.32 28.42 13.57
C ALA A 18 9.98 28.69 12.86
N TYR A 19 9.92 29.68 11.97
CA TYR A 19 8.70 30.06 11.24
C TYR A 19 8.56 29.39 9.86
N ALA A 20 9.53 28.60 9.43
CA ALA A 20 9.48 27.82 8.19
C ALA A 20 9.11 26.33 8.42
N GLN A 21 8.83 25.92 9.66
CA GLN A 21 8.27 24.61 9.96
C GLN A 21 6.77 24.65 9.67
N GLY A 22 6.38 23.88 8.65
CA GLY A 22 5.04 23.67 8.09
C GLY A 22 3.83 24.20 8.86
N ASP A 23 2.90 24.81 8.11
CA ASP A 23 1.58 25.17 8.59
C ASP A 23 0.95 23.99 9.39
N PRO A 24 0.68 24.16 10.69
CA PRO A 24 0.17 23.10 11.56
C PRO A 24 -1.20 22.57 11.12
N SER A 25 -1.94 23.33 10.30
CA SER A 25 -3.21 22.87 9.74
C SER A 25 -3.02 21.72 8.74
N LEU A 26 -1.94 21.73 7.96
CA LEU A 26 -1.62 20.69 6.97
C LEU A 26 -1.03 19.42 7.59
N GLU A 27 -0.29 19.54 8.70
CA GLU A 27 0.20 18.39 9.47
C GLU A 27 -0.98 17.52 9.96
N TYR A 28 -2.05 18.13 10.48
CA TYR A 28 -3.24 17.41 10.94
C TYR A 28 -3.90 16.59 9.81
N PHE A 29 -4.05 17.18 8.62
CA PHE A 29 -4.56 16.46 7.45
C PHE A 29 -3.61 15.34 6.99
N ARG A 30 -2.30 15.53 7.14
CA ARG A 30 -1.29 14.50 6.83
C ARG A 30 -1.38 13.32 7.79
N VAL A 31 -1.55 13.55 9.10
CA VAL A 31 -1.66 12.45 10.09
C VAL A 31 -2.99 11.69 9.96
N LEU A 32 -4.09 12.39 9.70
CA LEU A 32 -5.39 11.76 9.44
C LEU A 32 -5.42 10.99 8.12
N GLY A 33 -4.83 11.56 7.06
CA GLY A 33 -4.69 10.91 5.77
C GLY A 33 -3.93 9.58 5.88
N LEU A 34 -2.77 9.59 6.57
CA LEU A 34 -1.95 8.39 6.73
C LEU A 34 -2.58 7.32 7.64
N GLN A 35 -3.29 7.69 8.71
CA GLN A 35 -3.96 6.70 9.56
C GLN A 35 -5.07 5.93 8.84
N SER A 36 -5.81 6.59 7.94
CA SER A 36 -6.93 5.94 7.24
C SER A 36 -6.48 4.82 6.28
N ILE A 37 -5.29 4.95 5.68
CA ILE A 37 -4.76 3.98 4.71
C ILE A 37 -4.41 2.66 5.40
N THR A 38 -3.70 2.72 6.53
CA THR A 38 -3.28 1.51 7.28
C THR A 38 -4.47 0.68 7.76
N VAL A 39 -5.55 1.34 8.17
CA VAL A 39 -6.76 0.66 8.65
C VAL A 39 -7.42 -0.12 7.50
N LEU A 40 -7.54 0.50 6.33
CA LEU A 40 -8.13 -0.13 5.14
C LEU A 40 -7.33 -1.33 4.65
N ASP A 41 -6.00 -1.27 4.67
CA ASP A 41 -5.13 -2.39 4.24
C ASP A 41 -5.35 -3.63 5.12
N ILE A 42 -5.48 -3.46 6.43
CA ILE A 42 -5.79 -4.56 7.36
C ILE A 42 -7.17 -5.16 7.04
N PHE A 43 -8.19 -4.32 6.81
CA PHE A 43 -9.52 -4.80 6.45
C PHE A 43 -9.54 -5.59 5.13
N ILE A 44 -8.81 -5.11 4.11
CA ILE A 44 -8.68 -5.81 2.83
C ILE A 44 -8.04 -7.18 3.03
N GLY A 45 -6.93 -7.26 3.78
CA GLY A 45 -6.27 -8.53 4.09
C GLY A 45 -7.18 -9.53 4.80
N VAL A 46 -7.99 -9.06 5.76
CA VAL A 46 -8.97 -9.88 6.48
C VAL A 46 -10.07 -10.38 5.54
N ILE A 47 -10.62 -9.51 4.70
CA ILE A 47 -11.68 -9.87 3.74
C ILE A 47 -11.17 -10.89 2.72
N VAL A 48 -9.96 -10.72 2.20
CA VAL A 48 -9.35 -11.68 1.25
C VAL A 48 -9.18 -13.05 1.89
N THR A 49 -8.72 -13.08 3.14
CA THR A 49 -8.57 -14.33 3.90
C THR A 49 -9.92 -15.03 4.11
N LEU A 50 -10.94 -14.28 4.56
CA LEU A 50 -12.31 -14.79 4.71
C LEU A 50 -12.91 -15.27 3.39
N ALA A 51 -12.69 -14.54 2.30
CA ALA A 51 -13.17 -14.91 0.97
C ALA A 51 -12.56 -16.23 0.50
N LEU A 52 -11.26 -16.45 0.72
CA LEU A 52 -10.60 -17.73 0.43
C LEU A 52 -11.18 -18.88 1.26
N LEU A 53 -11.41 -18.67 2.57
CA LEU A 53 -12.02 -19.70 3.42
C LEU A 53 -13.42 -20.07 2.94
N LEU A 54 -14.26 -19.08 2.64
CA LEU A 54 -15.62 -19.30 2.12
C LEU A 54 -15.61 -19.96 0.72
N PHE A 55 -14.63 -19.62 -0.11
CA PHE A 55 -14.43 -20.25 -1.41
C PHE A 55 -14.14 -21.75 -1.27
N PHE A 56 -13.17 -22.13 -0.43
CA PHE A 56 -12.87 -23.54 -0.17
C PHE A 56 -14.04 -24.29 0.45
N TRP A 57 -14.77 -23.66 1.38
CA TRP A 57 -15.98 -24.23 1.96
C TRP A 57 -17.07 -24.48 0.90
N GLY A 58 -17.26 -23.55 -0.03
CA GLY A 58 -18.20 -23.69 -1.15
C GLY A 58 -17.84 -24.84 -2.09
N VAL A 59 -16.54 -25.00 -2.40
CA VAL A 59 -16.05 -26.13 -3.22
C VAL A 59 -16.21 -27.46 -2.49
N ALA A 60 -15.84 -27.54 -1.21
CA ALA A 60 -16.01 -28.74 -0.40
C ALA A 60 -17.48 -29.16 -0.33
N LEU A 61 -18.39 -28.21 -0.09
CA LEU A 61 -19.83 -28.46 -0.04
C LEU A 61 -20.38 -28.95 -1.40
N PHE A 62 -19.85 -28.43 -2.51
CA PHE A 62 -20.22 -28.88 -3.85
C PHE A 62 -19.78 -30.33 -4.12
N ILE A 63 -18.56 -30.69 -3.70
CA ILE A 63 -18.02 -32.05 -3.87
C ILE A 63 -18.77 -33.05 -2.98
N PHE A 64 -19.01 -32.73 -1.70
CA PHE A 64 -19.70 -33.64 -0.78
C PHE A 64 -21.17 -33.89 -1.13
N ASN A 65 -21.84 -32.91 -1.74
CA ASN A 65 -23.24 -33.05 -2.16
C ASN A 65 -23.41 -33.50 -3.62
N ALA A 66 -22.37 -34.08 -4.23
CA ALA A 66 -22.42 -34.49 -5.63
C ALA A 66 -23.46 -35.59 -5.94
N GLY A 67 -23.89 -36.36 -4.92
CA GLY A 67 -24.86 -37.46 -5.05
C GLY A 67 -26.35 -37.07 -4.90
N ASP A 68 -26.68 -35.83 -4.59
CA ASP A 68 -28.06 -35.34 -4.41
C ASP A 68 -28.29 -34.14 -5.32
N ASP A 69 -29.10 -34.31 -6.37
CA ASP A 69 -29.33 -33.30 -7.40
C ASP A 69 -29.87 -31.96 -6.85
N THR A 70 -30.64 -32.00 -5.75
CA THR A 70 -31.17 -30.77 -5.13
C THR A 70 -30.07 -29.98 -4.42
N LYS A 71 -29.25 -30.65 -3.61
CA LYS A 71 -28.12 -30.03 -2.91
C LYS A 71 -26.99 -29.65 -3.85
N ARG A 72 -26.84 -30.37 -4.97
CA ARG A 72 -25.88 -30.06 -6.02
C ARG A 72 -26.21 -28.76 -6.75
N ALA A 73 -27.49 -28.46 -6.98
CA ALA A 73 -27.91 -27.18 -7.56
C ALA A 73 -27.59 -26.00 -6.62
N GLU A 74 -27.79 -26.18 -5.32
CA GLU A 74 -27.48 -25.17 -4.31
C GLU A 74 -25.96 -24.97 -4.14
N GLY A 75 -25.19 -26.08 -4.12
CA GLY A 75 -23.72 -26.06 -4.11
C GLY A 75 -23.14 -25.37 -5.35
N LYS A 76 -23.72 -25.60 -6.54
CA LYS A 76 -23.34 -24.91 -7.78
C LYS A 76 -23.51 -23.39 -7.67
N LYS A 77 -24.65 -22.92 -7.14
CA LYS A 77 -24.88 -21.49 -6.91
C LYS A 77 -23.82 -20.91 -5.99
N ARG A 78 -23.55 -21.56 -4.85
CA ARG A 78 -22.55 -21.10 -3.88
C ARG A 78 -21.13 -21.07 -4.47
N MET A 79 -20.78 -22.06 -5.30
CA MET A 79 -19.50 -22.10 -6.02
C MET A 79 -19.34 -20.90 -6.97
N ILE A 80 -20.38 -20.56 -7.75
CA ILE A 80 -20.36 -19.43 -8.67
C ILE A 80 -20.18 -18.11 -7.91
N TRP A 81 -20.88 -17.93 -6.78
CA TRP A 81 -20.69 -16.75 -5.92
C TRP A 81 -19.25 -16.64 -5.39
N GLY A 82 -18.62 -17.76 -5.01
CA GLY A 82 -17.21 -17.80 -4.61
C GLY A 82 -16.25 -17.41 -5.75
N ILE A 83 -16.47 -17.94 -6.96
CA ILE A 83 -15.65 -17.61 -8.13
C ILE A 83 -15.75 -16.13 -8.49
N ILE A 84 -16.95 -15.54 -8.41
CA ILE A 84 -17.15 -14.11 -8.67
C ILE A 84 -16.38 -13.26 -7.64
N ALA A 85 -16.46 -13.60 -6.35
CA ALA A 85 -15.72 -12.90 -5.31
C ALA A 85 -14.20 -12.96 -5.53
N LEU A 86 -13.68 -14.14 -5.88
CA LEU A 86 -12.27 -14.33 -6.18
C LEU A 86 -11.84 -13.53 -7.42
N PHE A 87 -12.64 -13.56 -8.48
CA PHE A 87 -12.39 -12.80 -9.70
C PHE A 87 -12.30 -11.29 -9.44
N VAL A 88 -13.20 -10.72 -8.62
CA VAL A 88 -13.17 -9.29 -8.29
C VAL A 88 -11.88 -8.91 -7.55
N ILE A 89 -11.45 -9.72 -6.58
CA ILE A 89 -10.21 -9.46 -5.83
C ILE A 89 -9.01 -9.45 -6.79
N PHE A 90 -8.86 -10.48 -7.63
CA PHE A 90 -7.76 -10.55 -8.60
C PHE A 90 -7.83 -9.44 -9.65
N ALA A 91 -9.04 -9.06 -10.10
CA ALA A 91 -9.23 -7.98 -11.05
C ALA A 91 -8.76 -6.64 -10.49
N ILE A 92 -9.06 -6.35 -9.21
CA ILE A 92 -8.61 -5.12 -8.56
C ILE A 92 -7.08 -5.05 -8.53
N TRP A 93 -6.39 -6.11 -8.09
CA TRP A 93 -4.92 -6.15 -8.09
C TRP A 93 -4.33 -6.05 -9.49
N GLY A 94 -4.93 -6.69 -10.49
CA GLY A 94 -4.49 -6.61 -11.88
C GLY A 94 -4.64 -5.20 -12.45
N ILE A 95 -5.75 -4.52 -12.15
CA ILE A 95 -5.98 -3.13 -12.58
C ILE A 95 -5.02 -2.17 -11.86
N ILE A 96 -4.80 -2.35 -10.55
CA ILE A 96 -3.83 -1.55 -9.79
C ILE A 96 -2.44 -1.72 -10.41
N ALA A 97 -1.98 -2.96 -10.65
CA ALA A 97 -0.69 -3.22 -11.25
C ALA A 97 -0.53 -2.56 -12.63
N LEU A 98 -1.58 -2.63 -13.47
CA LEU A 98 -1.59 -1.96 -14.76
C LEU A 98 -1.53 -0.44 -14.61
N LEU A 99 -2.29 0.13 -13.67
CA LEU A 99 -2.32 1.56 -13.42
C LEU A 99 -0.95 2.08 -12.97
N CYS A 100 -0.21 1.27 -12.22
CA CYS A 100 1.12 1.60 -11.73
C CYS A 100 2.18 1.51 -12.83
N GLN A 101 2.03 0.52 -13.73
CA GLN A 101 2.87 0.41 -14.91
C GLN A 101 2.70 1.61 -15.87
N ILE A 102 1.47 2.10 -16.06
CA ILE A 102 1.23 3.24 -16.97
C ILE A 102 1.57 4.59 -16.33
N THR A 103 1.52 4.72 -15.00
CA THR A 103 1.82 5.97 -14.28
C THR A 103 3.27 6.08 -13.82
N GLY A 104 4.03 4.99 -13.86
CA GLY A 104 5.41 4.95 -13.37
C GLY A 104 5.53 5.06 -11.85
N ILE A 105 4.41 4.88 -11.12
CA ILE A 105 4.37 4.94 -9.67
C ILE A 105 4.59 3.51 -9.13
N PRO A 106 5.57 3.28 -8.23
CA PRO A 106 5.73 1.99 -7.56
C PRO A 106 4.58 1.78 -6.58
N CYS A 107 3.72 0.79 -6.85
CA CYS A 107 2.52 0.50 -6.04
C CYS A 107 2.53 -0.90 -5.39
N GLY A 108 3.69 -1.54 -5.34
CA GLY A 108 3.88 -2.82 -4.66
C GLY A 108 4.92 -2.63 -3.56
N GLY A 109 4.56 -2.96 -2.32
CA GLY A 109 5.43 -2.81 -1.14
C GLY A 109 6.59 -3.79 -1.06
N GLU A 110 7.44 -3.87 -2.10
CA GLU A 110 8.71 -4.61 -2.06
C GLU A 110 9.94 -3.77 -2.43
N ASP A 111 9.81 -2.44 -2.50
CA ASP A 111 10.96 -1.55 -2.33
C ASP A 111 11.24 -1.33 -0.83
N LEU A 112 11.48 -2.43 -0.12
CA LEU A 112 12.25 -2.36 1.12
C LEU A 112 13.70 -2.11 0.72
N ALA A 113 14.01 -0.88 0.27
CA ALA A 113 15.38 -0.41 0.30
C ALA A 113 15.83 -0.55 1.76
N ALA A 114 16.69 -1.54 2.02
CA ALA A 114 17.12 -1.87 3.36
C ALA A 114 17.57 -0.57 4.05
N PRO A 115 17.07 -0.26 5.25
CA PRO A 115 17.48 0.95 5.96
C PRO A 115 19.01 1.00 6.05
N GLY A 116 19.63 1.93 5.31
CA GLY A 116 21.08 2.10 5.25
C GLY A 116 21.79 1.65 3.98
N MET A 117 21.10 1.19 2.92
CA MET A 117 21.75 1.08 1.62
C MET A 117 22.04 2.48 1.08
N PRO A 118 23.30 2.79 0.70
CA PRO A 118 23.62 4.04 0.02
C PRO A 118 22.73 4.18 -1.21
N TYR A 119 22.08 5.33 -1.36
CA TYR A 119 21.40 5.63 -2.62
C TYR A 119 22.44 5.52 -3.74
N PRO A 120 22.16 4.77 -4.82
CA PRO A 120 23.01 4.77 -6.00
C PRO A 120 23.15 6.20 -6.48
N ASP A 121 24.34 6.77 -6.29
CA ASP A 121 24.63 8.14 -6.71
C ASP A 121 24.64 8.16 -8.24
N PRO A 122 23.72 8.90 -8.91
CA PRO A 122 23.70 9.04 -10.37
C PRO A 122 24.91 9.83 -10.91
N ALA A 123 25.83 10.28 -10.05
CA ALA A 123 27.13 10.80 -10.43
C ALA A 123 28.26 9.75 -10.34
N ALA A 124 28.07 8.62 -9.65
CA ALA A 124 29.08 7.57 -9.52
C ALA A 124 29.14 6.63 -10.74
N ASP A 125 28.08 6.58 -11.52
CA ASP A 125 27.90 5.82 -12.76
C ASP A 125 28.15 6.66 -14.03
N LEU A 126 28.43 7.96 -13.88
CA LEU A 126 28.83 8.85 -14.98
C LEU A 126 30.36 8.97 -15.16
N ASP A 127 31.15 8.22 -14.39
CA ASP A 127 32.60 8.11 -14.59
C ASP A 127 32.92 7.08 -15.70
N ILE A 128 32.52 7.43 -16.93
CA ILE A 128 32.88 6.68 -18.15
C ILE A 128 34.24 7.21 -18.62
N PRO A 129 35.28 6.36 -18.79
CA PRO A 129 36.61 6.79 -19.24
C PRO A 129 36.61 7.38 -20.66
#